data_AF-L8JJ78-F1
#
_entry.id   AF-L8JJ78-F1
#
_cell.length_a   1.000
_cell.length_b   1.000
_cell.length_c   1.000
_cell.angle_alpha   90.00
_cell.angle_beta   90.00
_cell.angle_gamma   90.00
#
_symmetry.space_group_name_H-M   'P 1'
#
loop_
_entity.id
_entity.type
_entity.pdbx_description
1 polymer ?
#
loop_
_entity_poly.entity_id
_entity_poly.type
_entity_poly.pdbx_seq_one_letter_code
_entity_poly.pdbx_strand_id
1 'polypeptide(L)'
;MIDLTAFLFPLLFKLPQMVIIGFCLYYWSKRQSIDGILMTIGSVIIFAVSVFTTFAPQFLFNTDTDYVTIMMYVSGIGGIGSIAFAVGFGIMIASVLKEKRNTALDDVAGV
;
A
#
# COMPACT_ATOMS: atom_id res chain seq x y z
N MET A 1 25.65 17.26 -7.05
CA MET A 1 25.62 16.13 -8.01
C MET A 1 24.85 15.02 -7.30
N ILE A 2 23.64 14.70 -7.75
CA ILE A 2 22.87 13.59 -7.14
C ILE A 2 23.57 12.31 -7.60
N ASP A 3 24.15 11.58 -6.65
CA ASP A 3 24.74 10.28 -6.94
C ASP A 3 23.66 9.35 -7.48
N LEU A 4 23.80 8.94 -8.74
CA LEU A 4 22.86 8.04 -9.43
C LEU A 4 22.58 6.77 -8.60
N THR A 5 23.60 6.27 -7.89
CA THR A 5 23.52 5.15 -6.95
C THR A 5 22.62 5.42 -5.75
N ALA A 6 22.60 6.65 -5.22
CA ALA A 6 21.73 7.04 -4.12
C ALA A 6 20.26 7.14 -4.53
N PHE A 7 19.97 7.30 -5.82
CA PHE A 7 18.61 7.31 -6.37
C PHE A 7 18.13 5.89 -6.74
N LEU A 8 19.00 5.09 -7.37
CA LEU A 8 18.62 3.81 -7.97
C LEU A 8 18.38 2.69 -6.93
N PHE A 9 19.22 2.64 -5.88
CA PHE A 9 19.11 1.64 -4.81
C PHE A 9 17.78 1.68 -4.04
N PRO A 10 17.36 2.83 -3.49
CA PRO A 10 16.10 2.89 -2.75
C PRO A 10 14.89 2.64 -3.66
N LEU A 11 14.95 3.05 -4.95
CA LEU A 11 13.89 2.75 -5.91
C LEU A 11 13.75 1.23 -6.15
N LEU A 12 14.87 0.52 -6.26
CA LEU A 12 14.88 -0.94 -6.42
C LEU A 12 14.25 -1.65 -5.21
N PHE A 13 14.49 -1.15 -4.00
CA PHE A 13 13.86 -1.66 -2.78
C PHE A 13 12.34 -1.39 -2.69
N LYS A 14 11.79 -0.51 -3.53
CA LYS A 14 10.34 -0.27 -3.64
C LYS A 14 9.63 -1.13 -4.69
N LEU A 15 10.35 -1.91 -5.50
CA LEU A 15 9.76 -2.89 -6.43
C LEU A 15 8.73 -3.83 -5.78
N PRO A 16 9.00 -4.49 -4.63
CA PRO A 16 8.00 -5.36 -4.01
C PRO A 16 6.69 -4.62 -3.68
N GLN A 17 6.79 -3.34 -3.32
CA GLN A 17 5.62 -2.52 -3.01
C GLN A 17 4.84 -2.15 -4.28
N MET A 18 5.52 -1.94 -5.41
CA MET A 18 4.88 -1.76 -6.72
C MET A 18 4.13 -3.03 -7.16
N VAL A 19 4.68 -4.22 -6.90
CA VAL A 19 4.01 -5.50 -7.17
C VAL A 19 2.73 -5.63 -6.34
N ILE A 20 2.77 -5.24 -5.06
CA ILE A 20 1.59 -5.26 -4.17
C ILE A 20 0.51 -4.31 -4.69
N ILE A 21 0.85 -3.09 -5.10
CA ILE A 21 -0.10 -2.14 -5.71
C ILE A 21 -0.73 -2.76 -6.96
N GLY A 22 0.09 -3.37 -7.82
CA GLY A 22 -0.38 -4.06 -9.03
C GLY A 22 -1.37 -5.17 -8.72
N PHE A 23 -1.12 -5.98 -7.69
CA PHE A 23 -2.06 -7.00 -7.21
C PHE A 23 -3.36 -6.40 -6.66
N CYS A 24 -3.28 -5.30 -5.90
CA CYS A 24 -4.47 -4.61 -5.38
C CYS A 24 -5.34 -4.05 -6.52
N LEU A 25 -4.71 -3.43 -7.52
CA LEU A 25 -5.39 -2.92 -8.71
C LEU A 25 -6.01 -4.04 -9.54
N TYR A 26 -5.29 -5.16 -9.73
CA TYR A 26 -5.82 -6.33 -10.44
C TYR A 26 -7.05 -6.91 -9.71
N TYR A 27 -6.96 -7.04 -8.38
CA TYR A 27 -8.07 -7.54 -7.55
C TYR A 27 -9.28 -6.61 -7.62
N TRP A 28 -9.06 -5.30 -7.49
CA TRP A 28 -10.12 -4.31 -7.58
C TRP A 28 -10.77 -4.31 -8.98
N SER A 29 -9.98 -4.37 -10.05
CA SER A 29 -10.49 -4.45 -11.42
C SER A 29 -11.38 -5.69 -11.64
N LYS A 30 -11.01 -6.82 -11.05
CA LYS A 30 -11.73 -8.10 -11.23
C LYS A 30 -13.00 -8.22 -10.39
N ARG A 31 -13.02 -7.67 -9.17
CA ARG A 31 -14.15 -7.82 -8.23
C ARG A 31 -14.96 -6.54 -7.97
N GLN A 32 -14.47 -5.38 -8.39
CA GLN A 32 -15.05 -4.04 -8.16
C GLN A 32 -15.63 -3.85 -6.75
N SER A 33 -15.00 -4.48 -5.75
CA SER A 33 -15.48 -4.47 -4.38
C SER A 33 -14.88 -3.28 -3.62
N ILE A 34 -15.64 -2.75 -2.66
CA ILE A 34 -15.25 -1.62 -1.80
C ILE A 34 -13.91 -1.91 -1.09
N ASP A 35 -13.66 -3.17 -0.78
CA ASP A 35 -12.43 -3.64 -0.13
C ASP A 35 -11.19 -3.48 -1.03
N GLY A 36 -11.37 -3.70 -2.34
CA GLY A 36 -10.32 -3.49 -3.34
C GLY A 36 -9.94 -2.02 -3.48
N ILE A 37 -10.92 -1.11 -3.36
CA ILE A 37 -10.68 0.34 -3.35
C ILE A 37 -9.89 0.74 -2.09
N LEU A 38 -10.29 0.24 -0.92
CA LEU A 38 -9.62 0.53 0.35
C LEU A 38 -8.16 0.05 0.34
N MET A 39 -7.90 -1.17 -0.14
CA MET A 39 -6.55 -1.70 -0.31
C MET A 39 -5.73 -0.87 -1.30
N THR A 40 -6.32 -0.48 -2.43
CA THR A 40 -5.61 0.29 -3.46
C THR A 40 -5.23 1.68 -2.94
N ILE A 41 -6.17 2.40 -2.33
CA ILE A 41 -5.93 3.72 -1.74
C ILE A 41 -4.89 3.62 -0.62
N GLY A 42 -5.02 2.64 0.29
CA GLY A 42 -4.06 2.40 1.36
C GLY A 42 -2.65 2.13 0.81
N SER A 43 -2.52 1.26 -0.18
CA SER A 43 -1.22 0.92 -0.79
C SER A 43 -0.58 2.11 -1.50
N VAL A 44 -1.38 2.93 -2.20
CA VAL A 44 -0.91 4.16 -2.86
C VAL A 44 -0.43 5.20 -1.83
N ILE A 45 -1.16 5.39 -0.73
CA ILE A 45 -0.75 6.32 0.34
C ILE A 45 0.57 5.87 0.98
N ILE A 46 0.71 4.59 1.32
CA ILE A 46 1.94 4.06 1.92
C ILE A 46 3.11 4.22 0.94
N PHE A 47 2.88 3.98 -0.35
CA PHE A 47 3.90 4.18 -1.38
C PHE A 47 4.30 5.64 -1.53
N ALA A 48 3.34 6.56 -1.59
CA ALA A 48 3.60 8.00 -1.66
C ALA A 48 4.39 8.48 -0.43
N VAL A 49 4.00 8.07 0.77
CA VAL A 49 4.73 8.36 2.02
C VAL A 49 6.14 7.76 1.99
N SER A 50 6.29 6.55 1.48
CA SER A 50 7.59 5.90 1.40
C SER A 50 8.53 6.56 0.39
N VAL A 51 8.01 7.05 -0.73
CA VAL A 51 8.76 7.85 -1.70
C VAL A 51 9.13 9.19 -1.07
N PHE A 52 8.18 9.85 -0.42
CA PHE A 52 8.41 11.14 0.23
C PHE A 52 9.48 11.06 1.32
N THR A 53 9.42 10.07 2.21
CA THR A 53 10.43 9.87 3.26
C THR A 53 11.83 9.57 2.72
N THR A 54 11.92 8.94 1.56
CA THR A 54 13.20 8.62 0.89
C THR A 54 13.83 9.85 0.24
N PHE A 55 13.03 10.68 -0.43
CA PHE A 55 13.52 11.84 -1.18
C PHE A 55 13.54 13.14 -0.38
N ALA A 56 12.65 13.29 0.61
CA ALA A 56 12.57 14.47 1.47
C ALA A 56 13.91 14.90 2.09
N PRO A 57 14.76 14.03 2.66
CA PRO A 57 16.06 14.47 3.17
C PRO A 57 16.88 15.14 2.06
N GLN A 58 16.92 14.60 0.83
CA GLN A 58 17.72 15.18 -0.25
C GLN A 58 17.24 16.59 -0.69
N PHE A 59 15.95 16.89 -0.54
CA PHE A 59 15.38 18.20 -0.89
C PHE A 59 15.31 19.18 0.29
N LEU A 60 15.21 18.69 1.53
CA LEU A 60 15.04 19.52 2.72
C LEU A 60 16.36 19.82 3.45
N PHE A 61 17.47 19.14 3.12
CA PHE A 61 18.78 19.39 3.72
C PHE A 61 19.32 20.82 3.51
N ASN A 62 18.76 21.59 2.55
CA ASN A 62 19.18 22.97 2.24
C ASN A 62 18.20 24.05 2.72
N THR A 63 17.17 23.68 3.48
CA THR A 63 16.14 24.61 3.94
C THR A 63 16.12 24.62 5.46
N ASP A 64 16.06 25.80 6.09
CA ASP A 64 15.89 26.01 7.55
C ASP A 64 14.54 25.48 8.10
N THR A 65 13.84 24.65 7.34
CA THR A 65 12.56 24.08 7.73
C THR A 65 12.78 22.90 8.67
N ASP A 66 12.02 22.86 9.77
CA ASP A 66 12.09 21.80 10.77
C ASP A 66 11.66 20.44 10.17
N TYR A 67 12.66 19.71 9.69
CA TYR A 67 12.56 18.39 9.09
C TYR A 67 11.84 17.38 9.99
N VAL A 68 12.03 17.50 11.31
CA VAL A 68 11.44 16.57 12.29
C VAL A 68 9.93 16.71 12.30
N THR A 69 9.43 17.94 12.29
CA THR A 69 8.00 18.24 12.26
C THR A 69 7.35 17.74 10.95
N ILE A 70 7.99 17.95 9.80
CA ILE A 70 7.48 17.44 8.50
C ILE A 70 7.42 15.91 8.48
N MET A 71 8.49 15.25 8.94
CA MET A 71 8.54 13.79 9.02
C MET A 71 7.47 13.22 9.95
N MET A 72 7.17 13.89 11.06
CA MET A 72 6.11 13.47 11.98
C MET A 72 4.73 13.49 11.31
N TYR A 73 4.38 14.53 10.54
CA TYR A 73 3.13 14.57 9.78
C TYR A 73 3.07 13.50 8.69
N VAL A 74 4.16 13.32 7.96
CA VAL A 74 4.27 12.32 6.88
C VAL A 74 4.12 10.90 7.44
N SER A 75 4.75 10.60 8.57
CA SER A 75 4.57 9.32 9.27
C SER A 75 3.15 9.13 9.78
N GLY A 76 2.49 10.18 10.27
CA GLY A 76 1.08 10.12 10.68
C GLY A 76 0.15 9.74 9.53
N ILE A 77 0.31 10.36 8.36
CA ILE A 77 -0.45 10.03 7.14
C ILE A 77 -0.15 8.60 6.68
N GLY A 78 1.12 8.17 6.76
CA GLY A 78 1.52 6.80 6.46
C GLY A 78 0.88 5.76 7.37
N GLY A 79 0.71 6.09 8.65
CA GLY A 79 -0.03 5.27 9.62
C GLY A 79 -1.48 5.05 9.20
N ILE A 80 -2.17 6.12 8.80
CA ILE A 80 -3.57 6.04 8.32
C ILE A 80 -3.66 5.17 7.07
N GLY A 81 -2.74 5.35 6.11
CA GLY A 81 -2.66 4.52 4.90
C GLY A 81 -2.46 3.04 5.22
N SER A 82 -1.63 2.74 6.23
CA SER A 82 -1.35 1.37 6.70
C SER A 82 -2.59 0.72 7.33
N ILE A 83 -3.35 1.47 8.13
CA ILE A 83 -4.61 0.99 8.72
C ILE A 83 -5.64 0.72 7.63
N ALA A 84 -5.81 1.64 6.67
CA ALA A 84 -6.74 1.47 5.55
C ALA A 84 -6.40 0.24 4.71
N PHE A 85 -5.10 0.02 4.44
CA PHE A 85 -4.63 -1.17 3.73
C PHE A 85 -4.92 -2.46 4.52
N ALA A 86 -4.60 -2.48 5.82
CA ALA A 86 -4.81 -3.65 6.67
C ALA A 86 -6.31 -4.02 6.79
N VAL A 87 -7.18 -3.02 6.94
CA VAL A 87 -8.64 -3.23 6.98
C VAL A 87 -9.14 -3.78 5.65
N GLY A 88 -8.76 -3.16 4.52
CA GLY A 88 -9.14 -3.65 3.20
C GLY A 88 -8.67 -5.09 2.94
N PHE A 89 -7.44 -5.41 3.35
CA PHE A 89 -6.88 -6.75 3.22
C PHE A 89 -7.59 -7.78 4.10
N GLY A 90 -7.95 -7.40 5.33
CA GLY A 90 -8.72 -8.26 6.23
C GLY A 90 -10.09 -8.63 5.66
N ILE A 91 -10.81 -7.65 5.09
CA ILE A 91 -12.12 -7.92 4.48
C ILE A 91 -11.95 -8.78 3.22
N MET A 92 -10.90 -8.54 2.43
CA MET A 92 -10.54 -9.40 1.30
C MET A 92 -10.40 -10.87 1.72
N ILE A 93 -9.60 -11.16 2.74
CA ILE A 93 -9.40 -12.52 3.24
C ILE A 93 -10.72 -13.13 3.72
N ALA A 94 -11.50 -12.38 4.51
CA ALA A 94 -12.79 -12.86 5.01
C ALA A 94 -13.76 -13.20 3.87
N SER A 95 -13.81 -12.37 2.82
CA SER A 95 -14.65 -12.61 1.64
C SER A 95 -14.25 -13.89 0.89
N VAL A 96 -12.95 -14.11 0.69
CA VAL A 96 -12.41 -15.30 -0.01
C VAL A 96 -12.65 -16.57 0.79
N LEU A 97 -12.48 -16.52 2.12
CA LEU A 97 -12.76 -17.66 3.00
C LEU A 97 -14.26 -18.01 3.02
N LYS A 98 -15.13 -17.00 3.05
CA LYS A 98 -16.58 -17.20 3.02
C LYS A 98 -17.04 -17.82 1.69
N GLU A 99 -16.50 -17.36 0.57
CA GLU A 99 -16.81 -17.89 -0.76
C GLU A 99 -16.39 -19.35 -0.89
N LYS A 100 -15.16 -19.70 -0.49
CA LYS A 100 -14.68 -21.10 -0.50
C LYS A 100 -15.53 -22.03 0.36
N ARG A 101 -15.99 -21.56 1.52
CA ARG A 101 -16.85 -22.35 2.42
C ARG A 101 -18.21 -22.66 1.79
N ASN A 102 -18.81 -21.69 1.08
CA ASN A 102 -20.09 -21.90 0.42
C ASN A 102 -19.95 -22.88 -0.76
N THR A 103 -18.90 -22.75 -1.58
CA THR A 103 -18.65 -23.71 -2.68
C THR A 103 -18.44 -25.13 -2.17
N ALA A 104 -17.77 -25.31 -1.03
CA ALA A 104 -17.60 -26.63 -0.41
C ALA A 104 -18.91 -27.22 0.14
N LEU A 105 -19.88 -26.39 0.52
CA LEU A 105 -21.18 -26.86 0.97
C LEU A 105 -22.09 -27.24 -0.21
N ASP A 106 -22.04 -26.51 -1.32
CA ASP A 106 -22.74 -26.88 -2.56
C ASP A 106 -22.24 -28.23 -3.12
N ASP A 107 -20.92 -28.47 -3.10
CA ASP A 107 -20.31 -29.72 -3.57
C ASP A 107 -20.72 -30.94 -2.72
N VAL A 108 -20.87 -30.76 -1.40
CA VAL A 108 -21.35 -31.81 -0.48
C VAL A 108 -22.88 -31.96 -0.51
N ALA A 109 -23.61 -30.90 -0.85
CA ALA A 109 -25.06 -30.90 -0.96
C ALA A 109 -25.59 -31.48 -2.29
N GLY A 110 -24.70 -31.78 -3.25
CA GLY A 110 -25.05 -32.51 -4.47
C GLY A 110 -26.02 -31.76 -5.40
N VAL A 111 -25.77 -30.47 -5.61
CA VAL A 111 -26.35 -29.69 -6.72
C VAL A 111 -25.40 -29.68 -7.90
#